data_AF-A0A5S4F4J5-F1
#
_entry.id   AF-A0A5S4F4J5-F1
#
_cell.length_a   1.000
_cell.length_b   1.000
_cell.length_c   1.000
_cell.angle_alpha   90.00
_cell.angle_beta   90.00
_cell.angle_gamma   90.00
#
_symmetry.space_group_name_H-M   'P 1'
#
loop_
_entity.id
_entity.type
_entity.pdbx_description
1 polymer ?
#
loop_
_entity_poly.entity_id
_entity_poly.type
_entity_poly.pdbx_seq_one_letter_code
_entity_poly.pdbx_strand_id
1 'polypeptide(L)'
;MTSAPPEFVPFDAGHQQLMDHLDDLVAKVPGWYHVGRVSAYLHLYRYQLAGSERRSVSVEVPAGGTEDFADYRPFCAEAAHRINAVALGIPHETMHEAVHRLVRIAWRCEDDADHADIYAMATGRQAGSPPDRVT
;
A
#
# COMPACT_ATOMS: atom_id res chain seq x y z
N MET A 1 -19.65 3.55 4.36
CA MET A 1 -19.16 2.33 3.68
C MET A 1 -17.66 2.41 3.68
N THR A 2 -17.00 1.68 4.58
CA THR A 2 -15.55 1.73 4.77
C THR A 2 -14.94 0.73 3.79
N SER A 3 -14.27 1.25 2.75
CA SER A 3 -13.52 0.42 1.81
C SER A 3 -12.51 -0.42 2.59
N ALA A 4 -12.34 -1.68 2.22
CA ALA A 4 -11.21 -2.45 2.69
C ALA A 4 -9.93 -1.68 2.35
N PRO A 5 -8.99 -1.60 3.29
CA PRO A 5 -7.68 -0.99 3.06
C PRO A 5 -6.85 -1.77 2.05
N PRO A 6 -5.92 -1.10 1.34
CA PRO A 6 -5.03 -1.77 0.41
C PRO A 6 -4.15 -2.79 1.15
N GLU A 7 -3.95 -3.96 0.55
CA GLU A 7 -3.01 -4.96 1.05
C GLU A 7 -1.57 -4.45 0.91
N PHE A 8 -0.66 -4.86 1.80
CA PHE A 8 0.73 -4.42 1.76
C PHE A 8 1.49 -5.04 0.60
N VAL A 9 2.51 -4.33 0.10
CA VAL A 9 3.46 -4.84 -0.89
C VAL A 9 4.83 -5.13 -0.25
N PRO A 10 5.56 -6.15 -0.75
CA PRO A 10 6.96 -6.36 -0.37
C PRO A 10 7.82 -5.12 -0.61
N PHE A 11 8.76 -4.85 0.29
CA PHE A 11 9.63 -3.67 0.18
C PHE A 11 10.71 -3.79 -0.91
N ASP A 12 10.98 -5.01 -1.34
CA ASP A 12 11.83 -5.36 -2.47
C ASP A 12 11.02 -5.66 -3.74
N ALA A 13 9.72 -5.31 -3.76
CA ALA A 13 8.86 -5.55 -4.91
C ALA A 13 9.44 -4.92 -6.19
N GLY A 14 9.47 -5.72 -7.25
CA GLY A 14 9.89 -5.27 -8.58
C GLY A 14 8.82 -4.41 -9.27
N HIS A 15 9.20 -3.72 -10.35
CA HIS A 15 8.28 -2.84 -11.08
C HIS A 15 6.97 -3.52 -11.50
N GLN A 16 7.04 -4.76 -12.01
CA GLN A 16 5.84 -5.48 -12.47
C GLN A 16 4.89 -5.78 -11.31
N GLN A 17 5.41 -6.25 -10.17
CA GLN A 17 4.61 -6.51 -8.98
C GLN A 17 3.93 -5.24 -8.45
N LEU A 18 4.64 -4.11 -8.48
CA LEU A 18 4.09 -2.81 -8.08
C LEU A 18 3.01 -2.33 -9.04
N MET A 19 3.20 -2.51 -10.35
CA MET A 19 2.20 -2.17 -11.36
C MET A 19 0.94 -3.02 -11.20
N ASP A 20 1.08 -4.35 -11.14
CA ASP A 20 -0.05 -5.27 -10.99
C ASP A 20 -0.84 -4.97 -9.72
N HIS A 21 -0.14 -4.68 -8.61
CA HIS A 21 -0.78 -4.32 -7.35
C HIS A 21 -1.52 -2.97 -7.46
N LEU A 22 -0.90 -1.94 -8.02
CA LEU A 22 -1.56 -0.64 -8.18
C LEU A 22 -2.76 -0.70 -9.12
N ASP A 23 -2.69 -1.47 -10.20
CA ASP A 23 -3.84 -1.70 -11.08
C ASP A 23 -4.99 -2.39 -10.33
N ASP A 24 -4.68 -3.34 -9.45
CA ASP A 24 -5.67 -3.98 -8.57
C ASP A 24 -6.29 -2.98 -7.57
N LEU A 25 -5.47 -2.10 -6.97
CA LEU A 25 -5.94 -1.04 -6.08
C LEU A 25 -6.85 -0.05 -6.81
N VAL A 26 -6.49 0.37 -8.03
CA VAL A 26 -7.32 1.25 -8.85
C VAL A 26 -8.68 0.60 -9.16
N ALA A 27 -8.71 -0.72 -9.38
CA ALA A 27 -9.94 -1.45 -9.65
C ALA A 27 -10.83 -1.63 -8.42
N LYS A 28 -10.25 -1.81 -7.22
CA LYS A 28 -10.97 -2.28 -6.02
C LYS A 28 -11.11 -1.24 -4.91
N VAL A 29 -10.18 -0.30 -4.79
CA VAL A 29 -10.08 0.62 -3.64
C VAL A 29 -10.42 2.04 -4.08
N PRO A 30 -11.55 2.60 -3.64
CA PRO A 30 -11.91 3.99 -3.92
C PRO A 30 -10.83 4.96 -3.47
N GLY A 31 -10.55 5.95 -4.32
CA GLY A 31 -9.54 6.97 -4.06
C GLY A 31 -8.23 6.71 -4.78
N TRP A 32 -7.94 5.48 -5.20
CA TRP A 32 -6.83 5.20 -6.12
C TRP A 32 -7.22 5.46 -7.57
N TYR A 33 -6.31 6.03 -8.33
CA TYR A 33 -6.46 6.23 -9.76
C TYR A 33 -5.10 6.26 -10.47
N HIS A 34 -5.11 5.70 -11.67
CA HIS A 34 -4.00 5.84 -12.60
C HIS A 34 -4.11 7.21 -13.29
N VAL A 35 -3.11 8.07 -13.05
CA VAL A 35 -3.05 9.42 -13.65
C VAL A 35 -2.57 9.32 -15.10
N GLY A 36 -1.69 8.36 -15.37
CA GLY A 36 -1.18 8.08 -16.71
C GLY A 36 0.33 7.95 -16.71
N ARG A 37 0.90 8.05 -17.91
CA ARG A 37 2.33 7.94 -18.15
C ARG A 37 2.94 9.33 -18.25
N VAL A 38 3.86 9.66 -17.34
CA VAL A 38 4.51 10.99 -17.29
C VAL A 38 5.71 11.05 -18.25
N SER A 39 6.34 9.90 -18.49
CA SER A 39 7.46 9.78 -19.43
C SER A 39 7.48 8.38 -20.05
N ALA A 40 8.35 8.16 -21.04
CA ALA A 40 8.60 6.83 -21.58
C ALA A 40 9.02 5.78 -20.53
N TYR A 41 9.27 6.17 -19.28
CA TYR A 41 9.81 5.29 -18.26
C TYR A 41 9.03 5.34 -16.94
N LEU A 42 7.91 6.05 -16.85
CA LEU A 42 7.22 6.25 -15.57
C LEU A 42 5.70 6.28 -15.68
N HIS A 43 5.06 5.42 -14.90
CA HIS A 43 3.64 5.46 -14.57
C HIS A 43 3.43 6.25 -13.28
N LEU A 44 2.37 7.07 -13.28
CA LEU A 44 1.95 7.83 -12.12
C LEU A 44 0.58 7.36 -11.66
N TYR A 45 0.54 6.90 -10.41
CA TYR A 45 -0.67 6.59 -9.69
C TYR A 45 -0.86 7.62 -8.59
N ARG A 46 -2.11 7.84 -8.19
CA ARG A 46 -2.40 8.75 -7.10
C ARG A 46 -3.53 8.20 -6.25
N TYR A 47 -3.38 8.38 -4.95
CA TYR A 47 -4.40 8.11 -3.95
C TYR A 47 -4.94 9.42 -3.40
N GLN A 48 -6.26 9.56 -3.34
CA GLN A 48 -6.96 10.64 -2.66
C GLN A 48 -7.93 10.09 -1.63
N LEU A 49 -7.83 10.60 -0.40
CA LEU A 49 -8.80 10.29 0.64
C LEU A 49 -10.14 10.97 0.32
N ALA A 50 -11.23 10.21 0.39
CA ALA A 50 -12.58 10.71 0.15
C ALA A 50 -12.87 11.98 0.97
N GLY A 51 -13.31 13.05 0.30
CA GLY A 51 -13.67 14.32 0.93
C GLY A 51 -12.50 15.24 1.30
N SER A 52 -11.26 14.93 0.89
CA SER A 52 -10.10 15.80 1.15
C SER A 52 -9.14 15.88 -0.04
N GLU A 53 -9.28 16.93 -0.86
CA GLU A 53 -8.33 17.22 -1.95
C GLU A 53 -6.90 17.48 -1.44
N ARG A 54 -6.75 17.89 -0.17
CA ARG A 54 -5.47 18.24 0.45
C ARG A 54 -4.59 17.05 0.84
N ARG A 55 -5.10 15.82 0.80
CA ARG A 55 -4.35 14.61 1.16
C ARG A 55 -4.28 13.66 -0.03
N SER A 56 -3.49 14.06 -1.03
CA SER A 56 -3.16 13.21 -2.16
C SER A 56 -1.76 12.64 -2.04
N VAL A 57 -1.59 11.34 -2.22
CA VAL A 57 -0.28 10.68 -2.30
C VAL A 57 -0.04 10.27 -3.74
N SER A 58 1.12 10.64 -4.29
CA SER A 58 1.52 10.26 -5.65
C SER A 58 2.54 9.14 -5.58
N VAL A 59 2.33 8.09 -6.37
CA VAL A 59 3.19 6.92 -6.47
C VAL A 59 3.69 6.80 -7.90
N GLU A 60 5.00 6.82 -8.04
CA GLU A 60 5.69 6.76 -9.32
C GLU A 60 6.30 5.37 -9.48
N VAL A 61 5.95 4.66 -10.55
CA VAL A 61 6.46 3.31 -10.83
C VAL A 61 7.10 3.28 -12.21
N PRO A 62 8.30 2.70 -12.34
CA PRO A 62 8.95 2.55 -13.64
C PRO A 62 8.07 1.81 -14.66
N ALA A 63 7.88 2.39 -15.84
CA ALA A 63 7.26 1.73 -16.98
C ALA A 63 8.29 0.74 -17.56
N GLY A 64 8.07 -0.56 -17.39
CA GLY A 64 9.01 -1.58 -17.87
C GLY A 64 9.42 -1.39 -19.34
N GLY A 65 10.66 -1.77 -19.69
CA GLY A 65 11.16 -1.69 -21.08
C GLY A 65 12.58 -1.15 -21.26
N THR A 66 13.28 -0.76 -20.19
CA THR A 66 14.70 -0.38 -20.22
C THR A 66 15.51 -1.38 -19.41
N GLU A 67 16.51 -1.97 -20.04
CA GLU A 67 17.20 -3.19 -19.58
C GLU A 67 18.04 -3.06 -18.29
N ASP A 68 18.08 -1.89 -17.64
CA ASP A 68 18.85 -1.71 -16.39
C ASP A 68 17.95 -1.66 -15.14
N PHE A 69 17.64 -2.84 -14.59
CA PHE A 69 16.89 -3.00 -13.34
C PHE A 69 17.57 -2.35 -12.13
N ALA A 70 18.89 -2.15 -12.17
CA ALA A 70 19.65 -1.63 -11.03
C ALA A 70 19.25 -0.19 -10.67
N ASP A 71 19.01 0.65 -11.68
CA ASP A 71 18.69 2.06 -11.53
C ASP A 71 17.26 2.30 -11.02
N TYR A 72 16.38 1.31 -11.19
CA TYR A 72 14.99 1.39 -10.79
C TYR A 72 14.69 0.91 -9.37
N ARG A 73 15.65 0.23 -8.72
CA ARG A 73 15.45 -0.28 -7.35
C ARG A 73 15.09 0.81 -6.33
N PRO A 74 15.74 1.99 -6.30
CA PRO A 74 15.33 3.05 -5.38
C PRO A 74 13.91 3.56 -5.65
N PHE A 75 13.50 3.66 -6.92
CA PHE A 75 12.15 4.07 -7.29
C PHE A 75 11.10 3.05 -6.88
N CYS A 76 11.39 1.76 -7.06
CA CYS A 76 10.49 0.69 -6.65
C CYS A 76 10.35 0.64 -5.11
N ALA A 77 11.47 0.79 -4.39
CA ALA A 77 11.44 0.84 -2.92
C ALA A 77 10.64 2.05 -2.38
N GLU A 78 10.80 3.21 -3.01
CA GLU A 78 10.01 4.42 -2.69
C GLU A 78 8.52 4.20 -2.97
N ALA A 79 8.18 3.58 -4.11
CA ALA A 79 6.79 3.26 -4.44
C ALA A 79 6.17 2.29 -3.43
N ALA A 80 6.89 1.22 -3.08
CA ALA A 80 6.46 0.26 -2.06
C ALA A 80 6.22 0.93 -0.71
N HIS A 81 7.14 1.80 -0.29
CA HIS A 81 6.99 2.59 0.94
C HIS A 81 5.70 3.43 0.94
N ARG A 82 5.44 4.18 -0.14
CA ARG A 82 4.25 5.03 -0.23
C ARG A 82 2.95 4.24 -0.24
N ILE A 83 2.90 3.14 -0.98
CA ILE A 83 1.74 2.23 -1.00
C ILE A 83 1.46 1.72 0.42
N ASN A 84 2.51 1.24 1.11
CA ASN A 84 2.39 0.71 2.46
C ASN A 84 2.01 1.79 3.49
N ALA A 85 2.52 3.01 3.35
CA ALA A 85 2.11 4.13 4.20
C ALA A 85 0.62 4.47 4.03
N VAL A 86 0.12 4.45 2.78
CA VAL A 86 -1.31 4.62 2.49
C VAL A 86 -2.14 3.48 3.12
N ALA A 87 -1.69 2.23 2.99
CA ALA A 87 -2.35 1.06 3.59
C ALA A 87 -2.44 1.14 5.12
N LEU A 88 -1.40 1.66 5.76
CA LEU A 88 -1.38 1.91 7.21
C LEU A 88 -2.17 3.17 7.63
N GLY A 89 -2.67 3.97 6.67
CA GLY A 89 -3.35 5.23 6.95
C GLY A 89 -2.46 6.30 7.58
N ILE A 90 -1.14 6.22 7.39
CA ILE A 90 -0.15 7.15 7.97
C ILE A 90 0.42 8.08 6.89
N PRO A 91 1.02 9.22 7.29
CA PRO A 91 1.67 10.12 6.33
C PRO A 91 2.81 9.42 5.58
N HIS A 92 2.89 9.60 4.26
CA HIS A 92 3.97 9.03 3.45
C HIS A 92 5.36 9.59 3.79
N GLU A 93 5.43 10.75 4.46
CA GLU A 93 6.62 11.36 5.03
C GLU A 93 7.15 10.60 6.26
N THR A 94 6.39 9.63 6.78
CA THR A 94 6.85 8.74 7.85
C THR A 94 8.12 8.01 7.41
N MET A 95 9.09 7.86 8.31
CA MET A 95 10.37 7.21 8.00
C MET A 95 10.18 5.77 7.49
N HIS A 96 10.96 5.37 6.48
CA HIS A 96 10.88 4.03 5.87
C HIS A 96 11.00 2.91 6.91
N GLU A 97 11.90 3.06 7.89
CA GLU A 97 12.09 2.06 8.95
C GLU A 97 10.82 1.87 9.81
N ALA A 98 10.11 2.97 10.11
CA ALA A 98 8.88 2.90 10.88
C ALA A 98 7.78 2.19 10.08
N VAL A 99 7.65 2.50 8.79
CA VAL A 99 6.71 1.82 7.88
C VAL A 99 7.06 0.33 7.77
N HIS A 100 8.33 -0.01 7.54
CA HIS A 100 8.83 -1.40 7.56
C HIS A 100 8.42 -2.15 8.81
N ARG A 101 8.67 -1.55 9.98
CA ARG A 101 8.38 -2.18 11.26
C ARG A 101 6.89 -2.42 11.44
N LEU A 102 6.05 -1.45 11.09
CA LEU A 102 4.60 -1.56 11.21
C LEU A 102 4.03 -2.60 10.25
N VAL A 103 4.45 -2.62 8.99
CA VAL A 103 4.05 -3.65 8.02
C VAL A 103 4.46 -5.04 8.49
N ARG A 104 5.68 -5.21 8.99
CA ARG A 104 6.15 -6.50 9.55
C ARG A 104 5.33 -6.95 10.75
N ILE A 105 4.93 -6.04 11.63
CA ILE A 105 4.05 -6.35 12.75
C ILE A 105 2.69 -6.79 12.22
N ALA A 106 2.13 -6.05 11.25
CA ALA A 106 0.86 -6.37 10.66
C ALA A 106 0.88 -7.78 10.01
N TRP A 107 1.83 -8.08 9.12
CA TRP A 107 1.95 -9.42 8.53
C TRP A 107 2.08 -10.53 9.57
N ARG A 108 2.87 -10.31 10.63
CA ARG A 108 2.99 -11.30 11.71
C ARG A 108 1.67 -11.55 12.44
N CYS A 109 0.83 -10.52 12.56
CA CYS A 109 -0.48 -10.61 13.19
C CYS A 109 -1.56 -11.19 12.25
N GLU A 110 -1.31 -11.25 10.94
CA GLU A 110 -2.22 -11.90 9.99
C GLU A 110 -2.24 -13.42 10.18
N ASP A 111 -1.08 -14.02 10.45
CA ASP A 111 -0.91 -15.46 10.66
C ASP A 111 -1.28 -15.94 12.08
N ASP A 112 -1.50 -15.00 13.01
CA ASP A 112 -1.76 -15.29 14.42
C ASP A 112 -3.22 -14.97 14.77
N ALA A 113 -4.03 -16.02 14.93
CA ALA A 113 -5.46 -15.90 15.23
C ALA A 113 -5.75 -15.07 16.50
N ASP A 114 -4.83 -15.04 17.46
CA ASP A 114 -4.99 -14.25 18.69
C ASP A 114 -4.72 -12.75 18.47
N HIS A 115 -4.12 -12.38 17.33
CA HIS A 115 -3.73 -11.02 16.99
C HIS A 115 -4.30 -10.51 15.67
N ALA A 116 -5.19 -11.28 15.01
CA ALA A 116 -5.88 -10.88 13.78
C ALA A 116 -6.60 -9.53 13.90
N ASP A 117 -7.06 -9.19 15.11
CA ASP A 117 -7.69 -7.91 15.45
C ASP A 117 -6.73 -6.73 15.26
N ILE A 118 -5.43 -6.92 15.55
CA ILE A 118 -4.39 -5.90 15.39
C ILE A 118 -4.14 -5.64 13.90
N TYR A 119 -4.10 -6.69 13.08
CA TYR A 119 -4.02 -6.55 11.63
C TYR A 119 -5.26 -5.84 11.07
N ALA A 120 -6.45 -6.23 11.54
CA ALA A 120 -7.70 -5.59 11.14
C ALA A 120 -7.71 -4.10 11.51
N MET A 121 -7.26 -3.72 12.72
CA MET A 121 -7.13 -2.32 13.12
C MET A 121 -6.08 -1.54 12.33
N ALA A 122 -4.90 -2.12 12.11
CA ALA A 122 -3.79 -1.47 11.41
C ALA A 122 -4.11 -1.22 9.93
N THR A 123 -4.88 -2.12 9.33
CA THR A 123 -5.35 -1.95 7.97
C THR A 123 -6.63 -1.10 7.97
N GLY A 124 -7.50 -1.16 8.97
CA GLY A 124 -8.80 -0.50 8.96
C GLY A 124 -9.94 -1.40 8.45
N ARG A 125 -9.73 -2.72 8.42
CA ARG A 125 -10.82 -3.70 8.36
C ARG A 125 -11.58 -3.67 9.69
N GLN A 126 -12.91 -3.81 9.66
CA GLN A 126 -13.64 -4.08 10.90
C GLN A 126 -13.17 -5.42 11.44
N ALA A 127 -12.67 -5.44 12.68
CA ALA A 127 -12.42 -6.70 13.37
C ALA A 127 -13.74 -7.48 13.38
N GLY A 128 -13.71 -8.73 12.89
CA GLY A 128 -14.84 -9.62 13.05
C GLY A 128 -15.18 -9.70 14.54
N SER A 129 -16.46 -9.63 14.89
CA SER A 129 -16.87 -9.68 16.29
C SER A 129 -16.19 -10.88 16.98
N PRO A 130 -15.52 -10.68 18.12
CA PRO A 130 -14.86 -11.78 18.80
C PRO A 130 -15.89 -12.88 19.08
N PRO A 131 -15.53 -14.17 18.94
CA PRO A 131 -16.45 -15.25 19.27
C PRO A 131 -16.89 -15.09 20.72
N ASP A 132 -18.21 -15.13 20.95
CA ASP A 132 -18.80 -15.05 22.29
C ASP A 132 -18.05 -15.99 23.22
N ARG A 133 -17.34 -15.42 24.20
CA ARG A 133 -16.74 -16.22 25.27
C ARG A 133 -17.88 -16.78 26.09
N VAL A 134 -18.22 -18.04 25.82
CA VAL A 134 -19.13 -18.83 26.66
C VAL A 134 -18.47 -18.95 28.04
N THR A 135 -19.13 -18.37 29.04
CA THR A 135 -18.81 -18.45 30.47
C THR A 135 -18.88 -19.88 31.01
#